data_AF-A0A653TQT9-F1
#
_entry.id   AF-A0A653TQT9-F1
#
_cell.length_a   1.000
_cell.length_b   1.000
_cell.length_c   1.000
_cell.angle_alpha   90.00
_cell.angle_beta   90.00
_cell.angle_gamma   90.00
#
_symmetry.space_group_name_H-M   'P 1'
#
loop_
_entity.id
_entity.type
_entity.pdbx_description
1 polymer ?
#
loop_
_entity_poly.entity_id
_entity_poly.type
_entity_poly.pdbx_seq_one_letter_code
_entity_poly.pdbx_strand_id
1 'polypeptide(L)'
;MSVIEATAVLQNGIVGAMAAGEERVRRMLLVRRDSYVWIIIIAIAVIIALGLMTAWFIYCRNQGGWPALDMPSWSSGGTWKMYCRS
;
A
#
# COMPACT_ATOMS: atom_id res chain seq x y z
N MET A 1 47.89 -33.73 3.75
CA MET A 1 46.97 -32.58 3.67
C MET A 1 47.56 -31.49 4.51
N SER A 2 47.97 -30.39 3.89
CA SER A 2 48.66 -29.32 4.62
C SER A 2 47.64 -28.41 5.32
N VAL A 3 48.02 -27.84 6.46
CA VAL A 3 47.15 -26.91 7.24
C VAL A 3 46.64 -25.76 6.36
N ILE A 4 47.40 -25.41 5.34
CA ILE A 4 47.14 -24.33 4.38
C ILE A 4 45.93 -24.65 3.47
N GLU A 5 45.76 -25.91 3.09
CA GLU A 5 44.62 -26.37 2.29
C GLU A 5 43.32 -26.35 3.12
N ALA A 6 43.41 -26.75 4.40
CA ALA A 6 42.27 -26.76 5.30
C ALA A 6 41.77 -25.32 5.59
N THR A 7 42.68 -24.36 5.77
CA THR A 7 42.30 -22.96 5.97
C THR A 7 41.69 -22.32 4.72
N ALA A 8 42.18 -22.68 3.53
CA ALA A 8 41.63 -22.16 2.27
C ALA A 8 40.19 -22.62 2.02
N VAL A 9 39.87 -23.89 2.32
CA VAL A 9 38.50 -24.42 2.22
C VAL A 9 37.58 -23.75 3.22
N LEU A 10 38.04 -23.55 4.46
CA LEU A 10 37.25 -22.88 5.50
C LEU A 10 36.95 -21.42 5.13
N GLN A 11 37.95 -20.71 4.61
CA GLN A 11 37.83 -19.31 4.20
C GLN A 11 36.85 -19.16 3.01
N ASN A 12 36.93 -20.04 2.02
CA ASN A 12 35.99 -20.05 0.89
C ASN A 12 34.54 -20.37 1.33
N GLY A 13 34.37 -21.29 2.30
CA GLY A 13 33.06 -21.60 2.87
C GLY A 13 32.42 -20.42 3.62
N ILE A 14 33.23 -19.66 4.37
CA ILE A 14 32.76 -18.47 5.10
C ILE A 14 32.35 -17.35 4.13
N VAL A 15 33.15 -17.12 3.07
CA VAL A 15 32.82 -16.12 2.03
C VAL A 15 31.51 -16.46 1.32
N GLY A 16 31.31 -17.73 0.97
CA GLY A 16 30.05 -18.20 0.37
C GLY A 16 28.84 -18.04 1.32
N ALA A 17 29.02 -18.32 2.61
CA ALA A 17 27.96 -18.16 3.60
C ALA A 17 27.61 -16.68 3.84
N MET A 18 28.60 -15.78 3.85
CA MET A 18 28.37 -14.34 3.98
C MET A 18 27.66 -13.75 2.76
N ALA A 19 28.07 -14.13 1.55
CA ALA A 19 27.39 -13.73 0.31
C ALA A 19 25.92 -14.20 0.29
N ALA A 20 25.65 -15.44 0.70
CA ALA A 20 24.29 -15.96 0.82
C ALA A 20 23.46 -15.24 1.91
N GLY A 21 24.11 -14.81 2.99
CA GLY A 21 23.48 -13.99 4.04
C GLY A 21 23.08 -12.60 3.53
N GLU A 22 23.98 -11.95 2.80
CA GLU A 22 23.76 -10.63 2.22
C GLU A 22 22.62 -10.62 1.21
N GLU A 23 22.54 -11.64 0.35
CA GLU A 23 21.42 -11.82 -0.57
C GLU A 23 20.07 -12.03 0.12
N ARG A 24 20.05 -12.76 1.25
CA ARG A 24 18.83 -12.99 2.03
C ARG A 24 18.36 -11.70 2.71
N VAL A 25 19.27 -10.93 3.30
CA VAL A 25 18.95 -9.63 3.91
C VAL A 25 18.44 -8.66 2.83
N ARG A 26 19.10 -8.62 1.68
CA ARG A 26 18.68 -7.77 0.54
C ARG A 26 17.28 -8.13 0.04
N ARG A 27 16.96 -9.42 -0.10
CA ARG A 27 15.60 -9.88 -0.46
C ARG A 27 14.56 -9.50 0.60
N MET A 28 14.86 -9.67 1.89
CA MET A 28 13.94 -9.28 2.96
C MET A 28 13.67 -7.76 2.99
N LEU A 29 14.71 -6.94 2.75
CA LEU A 29 14.57 -5.49 2.67
C LEU A 29 13.74 -5.04 1.47
N LEU A 30 13.89 -5.71 0.31
CA LEU A 30 13.09 -5.42 -0.89
C LEU A 30 11.59 -5.73 -0.66
N VAL A 31 11.26 -6.91 -0.13
CA VAL A 31 9.87 -7.30 0.17
C VAL A 31 9.21 -6.35 1.17
N ARG A 32 9.97 -5.88 2.18
CA ARG A 32 9.44 -4.93 3.18
C ARG A 32 9.21 -3.54 2.60
N ARG A 33 10.09 -3.07 1.71
CA ARG A 33 9.96 -1.73 1.09
C ARG A 33 8.71 -1.63 0.21
N ASP A 34 8.39 -2.67 -0.57
CA ASP A 34 7.18 -2.68 -1.41
C ASP A 34 5.91 -2.58 -0.56
N SER A 35 5.86 -3.31 0.56
CA SER A 35 4.71 -3.25 1.48
C SER A 35 4.50 -1.85 2.08
N TYR A 36 5.58 -1.14 2.43
CA TYR A 36 5.48 0.22 2.96
C TYR A 36 4.98 1.23 1.92
N VAL A 37 5.40 1.09 0.66
CA VAL A 37 4.94 1.96 -0.43
C VAL A 37 3.42 1.84 -0.59
N TRP A 38 2.89 0.62 -0.58
CA TRP A 38 1.44 0.40 -0.67
C TRP A 38 0.68 1.00 0.51
N ILE A 39 1.19 0.88 1.74
CA ILE A 39 0.56 1.49 2.92
C ILE A 39 0.47 3.01 2.77
N ILE A 40 1.54 3.66 2.30
CA ILE A 40 1.57 5.11 2.09
C ILE A 40 0.55 5.52 1.01
N ILE A 41 0.50 4.79 -0.10
CA ILE A 41 -0.46 5.07 -1.19
C ILE A 41 -1.90 4.95 -0.69
N ILE A 42 -2.22 3.90 0.08
CA ILE A 42 -3.55 3.70 0.67
C ILE A 42 -3.88 4.86 1.62
N ALA A 43 -2.94 5.27 2.47
CA ALA A 43 -3.16 6.39 3.39
C ALA A 43 -3.47 7.70 2.63
N ILE A 44 -2.73 8.00 1.57
CA ILE A 44 -2.99 9.18 0.72
C ILE A 44 -4.38 9.10 0.08
N ALA A 45 -4.76 7.93 -0.46
CA ALA A 45 -6.07 7.73 -1.07
C ALA A 45 -7.21 7.97 -0.07
N VAL A 46 -7.06 7.50 1.18
CA VAL A 46 -8.03 7.72 2.26
C VAL A 46 -8.14 9.21 2.60
N ILE A 47 -7.02 9.91 2.73
CA ILE A 47 -7.02 11.36 3.02
C ILE A 47 -7.75 12.13 1.91
N ILE A 48 -7.48 11.82 0.65
CA ILE A 48 -8.13 12.47 -0.49
C ILE A 48 -9.64 12.17 -0.49
N ALA A 49 -10.03 10.91 -0.28
CA ALA A 49 -11.44 10.52 -0.25
C ALA A 49 -12.21 11.24 0.86
N LEU A 50 -11.66 11.30 2.07
CA LEU A 50 -12.26 12.03 3.19
C LEU A 50 -12.33 13.54 2.92
N GLY A 51 -11.29 14.11 2.32
CA GLY A 51 -11.27 15.52 1.93
C GLY A 51 -12.37 15.86 0.94
N LEU A 52 -12.54 15.05 -0.11
CA LEU A 52 -13.59 15.24 -1.12
C LEU A 52 -14.99 15.07 -0.52
N MET A 53 -15.20 14.04 0.31
CA MET A 53 -16.47 13.83 1.01
C MET A 53 -16.83 15.00 1.93
N THR A 54 -15.84 15.53 2.66
CA THR A 54 -16.03 16.69 3.54
C THR A 54 -16.34 17.94 2.74
N ALA A 55 -15.62 18.20 1.65
CA ALA A 55 -15.87 19.33 0.77
C ALA A 55 -17.29 19.28 0.16
N TRP A 56 -17.72 18.11 -0.30
CA TRP A 56 -19.07 17.89 -0.81
C TRP A 56 -20.14 18.12 0.27
N PHE A 57 -19.91 17.62 1.49
CA PHE A 57 -20.80 17.85 2.62
C PHE A 57 -20.97 19.35 2.91
N ILE A 58 -19.87 20.09 3.01
CA ILE A 58 -19.91 21.55 3.26
C ILE A 58 -20.66 22.27 2.13
N TYR A 59 -20.40 21.90 0.88
CA TYR A 59 -21.09 22.47 -0.28
C TYR A 59 -22.61 22.26 -0.20
N CYS A 60 -23.07 21.04 0.08
CA CYS A 60 -24.51 20.77 0.22
C CYS A 60 -25.14 21.52 1.39
N ARG A 61 -24.44 21.60 2.53
CA ARG A 61 -24.90 22.35 3.70
C ARG A 61 -25.03 23.85 3.40
N ASN A 62 -24.10 24.43 2.63
CA ASN A 62 -24.15 25.84 2.26
C ASN A 62 -25.35 26.16 1.36
N GLN A 63 -25.86 25.19 0.60
CA GLN A 63 -27.09 25.33 -0.18
C GLN A 63 -28.37 25.00 0.61
N GLY A 64 -28.26 24.79 1.92
CA GLY A 64 -29.39 24.43 2.78
C GLY A 64 -29.82 22.96 2.68
N GLY A 65 -29.11 22.13 1.92
CA GLY A 65 -29.39 20.70 1.76
C GLY A 65 -28.46 19.78 2.56
N TRP A 66 -28.59 18.49 2.29
CA TRP A 66 -27.79 17.39 2.82
C TRP A 66 -27.28 16.50 1.68
N PRO A 67 -26.08 15.93 1.78
CA PRO A 67 -25.58 15.01 0.78
C PRO A 67 -26.44 13.75 0.75
N ALA A 68 -26.96 13.42 -0.44
CA ALA A 68 -27.75 12.22 -0.69
C ALA A 68 -27.07 11.38 -1.78
N LEU A 69 -27.13 10.06 -1.60
CA LEU A 69 -26.55 9.08 -2.49
C LEU A 69 -27.57 7.99 -2.73
N ASP A 70 -28.15 7.97 -3.94
CA ASP A 70 -29.17 7.00 -4.30
C ASP A 70 -28.55 5.81 -5.01
N MET A 71 -28.81 4.63 -4.45
CA MET A 71 -28.46 3.34 -5.03
C MET A 71 -29.50 2.97 -6.11
N PRO A 72 -29.06 2.57 -7.33
CA PRO A 72 -29.98 2.03 -8.31
C PRO A 72 -30.56 0.68 -7.86
N SER A 73 -31.76 0.36 -8.32
CA SER A 73 -32.37 -0.93 -7.99
C SER A 73 -31.59 -2.09 -8.62
N TRP A 74 -31.46 -3.20 -7.88
CA TRP A 74 -30.78 -4.39 -8.36
C TRP A 74 -31.54 -5.09 -9.50
N SER A 75 -32.85 -4.84 -9.64
CA SER A 75 -33.71 -5.48 -10.63
C SER A 75 -33.81 -4.71 -11.95
N SER A 76 -33.73 -3.38 -11.92
CA SER A 76 -33.89 -2.54 -13.11
C SER A 76 -32.57 -2.03 -13.69
N GLY A 77 -31.46 -2.20 -12.96
CA GLY A 77 -30.22 -1.47 -13.26
C GLY A 77 -30.41 0.05 -13.13
N GLY A 78 -29.30 0.78 -13.16
CA GLY A 78 -29.32 2.24 -13.09
C GLY A 78 -27.96 2.83 -12.75
N THR A 79 -27.93 4.14 -12.59
CA THR A 79 -26.73 4.89 -12.23
C THR A 79 -26.78 5.33 -10.77
N TRP A 80 -25.62 5.31 -10.12
CA TRP A 80 -25.44 5.96 -8.83
C TRP A 80 -25.61 7.47 -8.99
N LYS A 81 -26.46 8.07 -8.17
CA LYS A 81 -26.69 9.51 -8.19
C LYS A 81 -26.19 10.11 -6.88
N MET A 82 -25.35 11.13 -7.00
CA MET A 82 -24.89 11.96 -5.89
C MET A 82 -25.46 13.37 -6.10
N TYR A 83 -26.17 13.89 -5.11
CA TYR A 83 -26.77 15.23 -5.17
C TYR A 83 -26.95 15.82 -3.78
N CYS A 84 -27.21 17.13 -3.72
CA CYS A 84 -27.60 17.80 -2.49
C CYS A 84 -29.14 17.83 -2.41
N ARG A 85 -29.71 17.25 -1.35
CA ARG A 85 -31.16 17.19 -1.10
C ARG A 85 -31.55 18.25 -0.08
N SER A 86 -32.41 19.20 -0.46
CA SER A 86 -32.99 20.24 0.41
C SER A 86 -34.26 19.77 1.11
#